data_AF-A0A0M8MF23-F1
#
_entry.id   AF-A0A0M8MF23-F1
#
_cell.length_a   1.000
_cell.length_b   1.000
_cell.length_c   1.000
_cell.angle_alpha   90.00
_cell.angle_beta   90.00
_cell.angle_gamma   90.00
#
_symmetry.space_group_name_H-M   'P 1'
#
loop_
_entity.id
_entity.type
_entity.pdbx_description
1 polymer ?
#
loop_
_entity_poly.entity_id
_entity_poly.type
_entity_poly.pdbx_seq_one_letter_code
_entity_poly.pdbx_strand_id
1 'polypeptide(L)'
;MARATQRIILAVATAGFLLGVGLFLGVLAAGAFAPTVSEPVGLRDPERNTLMAWFARGVLVLALAWVVIGMLAARTRLVARPGAAAARASWLAAIRPWRARESTLGVLELDRWLMFAVPLALLIGTRLIEASFVLWMPLVLTAAALIPFAVVLRLFIWRRSPWPAIAAAGGVVVLQCVVELAVIAVAGPEVAWTVVWAAPATSTLVVAVGVALFGWLFIATGWAIEVQIGARRAAGAVLAAFGTGLAVPAVILGFVGIRFAAATAADVELLPAGLARVLDAIALLPGGAPWIAAGAAVVTAAIGVLLARMPEPERLPVP
;
A
#
# COMPACT_ATOMS: atom_id res chain seq x y z
N MET A 1 -28.96 13.82 -4.41
CA MET A 1 -27.76 14.40 -5.06
C MET A 1 -26.78 15.03 -4.07
N ALA A 2 -27.23 15.88 -3.13
CA ALA A 2 -26.34 16.57 -2.17
C ALA A 2 -25.30 15.69 -1.42
N ARG A 3 -25.70 14.52 -0.90
CA ARG A 3 -24.78 13.61 -0.19
C ARG A 3 -23.70 13.00 -1.09
N ALA A 4 -23.99 12.78 -2.38
CA ALA A 4 -23.03 12.21 -3.31
C ALA A 4 -21.94 13.24 -3.67
N THR A 5 -22.36 14.49 -3.91
CA THR A 5 -21.44 15.62 -4.13
C THR A 5 -20.55 15.85 -2.90
N GLN A 6 -21.13 15.81 -1.70
CA GLN A 6 -20.36 15.95 -0.45
C GLN A 6 -19.29 14.85 -0.28
N ARG A 7 -19.61 13.59 -0.57
CA ARG A 7 -18.63 12.49 -0.50
C ARG A 7 -17.50 12.64 -1.52
N ILE A 8 -17.80 13.14 -2.72
CA ILE A 8 -16.77 13.42 -3.74
C ILE A 8 -15.85 14.55 -3.25
N ILE A 9 -16.40 15.66 -2.74
CA ILE A 9 -15.60 16.77 -2.20
C ILE A 9 -14.69 16.27 -1.07
N LEU A 10 -15.23 15.49 -0.13
CA LEU A 10 -14.46 14.92 0.96
C LEU A 10 -13.33 14.00 0.44
N ALA A 11 -13.61 13.17 -0.56
CA ALA A 11 -12.62 12.29 -1.18
C ALA A 11 -11.47 13.08 -1.81
N VAL A 12 -11.80 14.12 -2.59
CA VAL A 12 -10.81 14.97 -3.25
C VAL A 12 -9.99 15.75 -2.22
N ALA A 13 -10.64 16.32 -1.20
CA ALA A 13 -9.96 17.02 -0.12
C ALA A 13 -9.01 16.09 0.66
N THR A 14 -9.44 14.86 0.92
CA THR A 14 -8.63 13.84 1.60
C THR A 14 -7.43 13.43 0.75
N ALA A 15 -7.63 13.18 -0.54
CA ALA A 15 -6.55 12.86 -1.47
C ALA A 15 -5.55 14.02 -1.60
N GLY A 16 -6.04 15.26 -1.67
CA GLY A 16 -5.21 16.47 -1.67
C GLY A 16 -4.41 16.63 -0.38
N PHE A 17 -5.03 16.40 0.78
CA PHE A 17 -4.34 16.40 2.08
C PHE A 17 -3.25 15.33 2.14
N LEU A 18 -3.55 14.11 1.72
CA LEU A 18 -2.58 13.01 1.70
C LEU A 18 -1.40 13.28 0.76
N LEU A 19 -1.66 13.87 -0.42
CA LEU A 19 -0.60 14.34 -1.32
C LEU A 19 0.21 15.47 -0.70
N GLY A 20 -0.41 16.40 0.02
CA GLY A 20 0.29 17.48 0.73
C GLY A 20 1.22 16.94 1.83
N VAL A 21 0.74 15.99 2.64
CA VAL A 21 1.57 15.28 3.63
C VAL A 21 2.70 14.52 2.94
N GLY A 22 2.39 13.83 1.84
CA GLY A 22 3.37 13.12 1.04
C GLY A 22 4.46 14.03 0.46
N LEU A 23 4.10 15.21 -0.06
CA LEU A 23 5.04 16.21 -0.56
C LEU A 23 5.94 16.73 0.57
N PHE A 24 5.36 17.03 1.74
CA PHE A 24 6.13 17.45 2.90
C PHE A 24 7.15 16.39 3.33
N LEU A 25 6.72 15.13 3.47
CA LEU A 25 7.61 14.01 3.79
C LEU A 25 8.65 13.77 2.69
N GLY A 26 8.26 13.94 1.42
CA GLY A 26 9.14 13.81 0.27
C GLY A 26 10.27 14.85 0.29
N VAL A 27 9.97 16.11 0.61
CA VAL A 27 10.99 17.16 0.77
C VAL A 27 11.94 16.84 1.93
N LEU A 28 11.42 16.38 3.07
CA LEU A 28 12.24 15.97 4.20
C LEU A 28 13.16 14.80 3.85
N ALA A 29 12.62 13.78 3.17
CA ALA A 29 13.38 12.63 2.71
C ALA A 29 14.45 13.03 1.68
N ALA A 30 14.09 13.83 0.68
CA ALA A 30 15.04 14.33 -0.31
C ALA A 30 16.19 15.12 0.34
N GLY A 31 15.89 15.98 1.31
CA GLY A 31 16.91 16.71 2.07
C GLY A 31 17.83 15.80 2.90
N ALA A 32 17.29 14.71 3.45
CA ALA A 32 18.07 13.74 4.22
C ALA A 32 18.94 12.84 3.34
N PHE A 33 18.44 12.44 2.16
CA PHE A 33 19.07 11.40 1.34
C PHE A 33 19.87 11.92 0.15
N ALA A 34 19.50 13.04 -0.48
CA ALA A 34 20.20 13.57 -1.65
C ALA A 34 21.71 13.82 -1.41
N PRO A 35 22.19 14.31 -0.24
CA PRO A 35 23.61 14.48 0.01
C PRO A 35 24.41 13.17 0.07
N THR A 36 23.71 12.05 0.30
CA THR A 36 24.33 10.75 0.57
C THR A 36 24.50 9.88 -0.68
N VAL A 37 23.83 10.20 -1.78
CA VAL A 37 23.91 9.47 -3.05
C VAL A 37 25.01 10.08 -3.90
N SER A 38 26.27 9.75 -3.59
CA SER A 38 27.42 10.44 -4.21
C SER A 38 27.84 9.90 -5.57
N GLU A 39 27.60 8.63 -5.91
CA GLU A 39 27.82 8.09 -7.26
C GLU A 39 26.94 6.84 -7.50
N PRO A 40 26.55 6.54 -8.75
CA PRO A 40 25.95 5.25 -9.09
C PRO A 40 26.98 4.16 -8.78
N VAL A 41 26.73 3.37 -7.73
CA VAL A 41 27.48 2.14 -7.49
C VAL A 41 27.40 1.29 -8.75
N GLY A 42 28.55 0.83 -9.24
CA GLY A 42 28.62 -0.01 -10.43
C GLY A 42 27.65 -1.18 -10.34
N LEU A 43 26.92 -1.42 -11.42
CA LEU A 43 25.99 -2.55 -11.53
C LEU A 43 26.74 -3.85 -11.26
N ARG A 44 26.36 -4.58 -10.22
CA ARG A 44 27.00 -5.86 -9.86
C ARG A 44 26.66 -6.94 -10.88
N ASP A 45 25.42 -6.94 -11.35
CA ASP A 45 24.93 -7.83 -12.39
C ASP A 45 24.06 -7.04 -13.38
N PRO A 46 24.70 -6.40 -14.39
CA PRO A 46 23.98 -5.58 -15.35
C PRO A 46 22.97 -6.38 -16.18
N GLU A 47 23.23 -7.67 -16.41
CA GLU A 47 22.33 -8.56 -17.14
C GLU A 47 21.06 -8.84 -16.34
N ARG A 48 21.20 -9.22 -15.07
CA ARG A 48 20.05 -9.46 -14.17
C ARG A 48 19.24 -8.18 -13.95
N ASN A 49 19.89 -7.04 -13.72
CA ASN A 49 19.17 -5.77 -13.55
C ASN A 49 18.37 -5.40 -14.82
N THR A 50 18.94 -5.64 -16.00
CA THR A 50 18.24 -5.45 -17.29
C THR A 50 17.07 -6.43 -17.44
N LEU A 51 17.26 -7.70 -17.05
CA LEU A 51 16.20 -8.70 -17.05
C LEU A 51 15.04 -8.32 -16.12
N MET A 52 15.35 -7.85 -14.90
CA MET A 52 14.35 -7.38 -13.95
C MET A 52 13.60 -6.16 -14.46
N ALA A 53 14.26 -5.25 -15.19
CA ALA A 53 13.58 -4.13 -15.86
C ALA A 53 12.56 -4.62 -16.90
N TRP A 54 12.88 -5.66 -17.67
CA TRP A 54 11.95 -6.28 -18.61
C TRP A 54 10.78 -6.97 -17.92
N PHE A 55 11.03 -7.71 -16.83
CA PHE A 55 9.93 -8.25 -16.02
C PHE A 55 9.06 -7.14 -15.44
N ALA A 56 9.65 -6.06 -14.93
CA ALA A 56 8.91 -4.90 -14.44
C ALA A 56 8.01 -4.31 -15.53
N ARG A 57 8.49 -4.18 -16.77
CA ARG A 57 7.69 -3.73 -17.92
C ARG A 57 6.53 -4.70 -18.20
N GLY A 58 6.78 -6.00 -18.22
CA GLY A 58 5.76 -7.02 -18.44
C GLY A 58 4.65 -6.96 -17.38
N VAL A 59 5.03 -6.92 -16.10
CA VAL A 59 4.08 -6.82 -14.98
C VAL A 59 3.38 -5.46 -14.97
N LEU A 60 4.08 -4.37 -15.33
CA LEU A 60 3.50 -3.03 -15.47
C LEU A 60 2.41 -3.02 -16.54
N VAL A 61 2.65 -3.64 -17.70
CA VAL A 61 1.64 -3.76 -18.76
C VAL A 61 0.40 -4.51 -18.26
N LEU A 62 0.57 -5.60 -17.49
CA LEU A 62 -0.54 -6.34 -16.91
C LEU A 62 -1.31 -5.50 -15.87
N ALA A 63 -0.60 -4.78 -15.00
CA ALA A 63 -1.20 -3.89 -14.00
C ALA A 63 -1.98 -2.74 -14.67
N LEU A 64 -1.40 -2.11 -15.69
CA LEU A 64 -2.06 -1.08 -16.50
C LEU A 64 -3.28 -1.65 -17.24
N ALA A 65 -3.18 -2.85 -17.81
CA ALA A 65 -4.32 -3.50 -18.45
C ALA A 65 -5.46 -3.71 -17.45
N TRP A 66 -5.18 -4.16 -16.22
CA TRP A 66 -6.19 -4.28 -15.17
C TRP A 66 -6.89 -2.94 -14.86
N VAL A 67 -6.11 -1.87 -14.70
CA VAL A 67 -6.63 -0.52 -14.44
C VAL A 67 -7.48 0.00 -15.61
N VAL A 68 -6.98 -0.14 -16.84
CA VAL A 68 -7.67 0.32 -18.06
C VAL A 68 -8.96 -0.47 -18.28
N ILE A 69 -8.94 -1.79 -18.12
CA ILE A 69 -10.14 -2.65 -18.20
C ILE A 69 -11.15 -2.18 -17.14
N GLY A 70 -10.72 -1.95 -15.90
CA GLY A 70 -11.60 -1.44 -14.84
C GLY A 70 -12.21 -0.07 -15.16
N MET A 71 -11.42 0.85 -15.71
CA MET A 71 -11.86 2.18 -16.11
C MET A 71 -12.86 2.14 -17.28
N LEU A 72 -12.59 1.34 -18.31
CA LEU A 72 -13.47 1.19 -19.47
C LEU A 72 -14.76 0.44 -19.11
N ALA A 73 -14.67 -0.63 -18.34
CA ALA A 73 -15.83 -1.39 -17.87
C ALA A 73 -16.70 -0.58 -16.91
N ALA A 74 -16.15 0.44 -16.23
CA ALA A 74 -16.95 1.38 -15.44
C ALA A 74 -17.83 2.30 -16.29
N ARG A 75 -17.46 2.56 -17.55
CA ARG A 75 -18.17 3.47 -18.48
C ARG A 75 -19.02 2.75 -19.51
N THR A 76 -18.82 1.46 -19.73
CA THR A 76 -19.40 0.69 -20.84
C THR A 76 -20.16 -0.54 -20.35
N ARG A 77 -20.94 -1.17 -21.23
CA ARG A 77 -21.64 -2.45 -20.95
C ARG A 77 -20.71 -3.69 -21.04
N LEU A 78 -19.38 -3.52 -21.03
CA LEU A 78 -18.38 -4.62 -21.05
C LEU A 78 -18.43 -5.57 -19.83
N VAL A 79 -19.39 -5.40 -18.93
CA VAL A 79 -19.62 -6.17 -17.70
C VAL A 79 -19.91 -7.66 -17.96
N ALA A 80 -20.19 -8.07 -19.20
CA ALA A 80 -20.51 -9.46 -19.53
C ALA A 80 -19.29 -10.40 -19.72
N ARG A 81 -18.04 -9.89 -19.69
CA ARG A 81 -16.84 -10.73 -19.83
C ARG A 81 -16.22 -11.09 -18.47
N PRO A 82 -15.79 -12.35 -18.26
CA PRO A 82 -15.12 -12.75 -17.02
C PRO A 82 -13.86 -11.91 -16.79
N GLY A 83 -13.61 -11.50 -15.55
CA GLY A 83 -12.51 -10.63 -15.11
C GLY A 83 -12.81 -9.13 -15.23
N ALA A 84 -13.61 -8.70 -16.21
CA ALA A 84 -13.93 -7.27 -16.38
C ALA A 84 -14.77 -6.70 -15.23
N ALA A 85 -15.65 -7.52 -14.65
CA ALA A 85 -16.43 -7.12 -13.48
C ALA A 85 -15.56 -6.96 -12.22
N ALA A 86 -14.58 -7.83 -12.02
CA ALA A 86 -13.61 -7.73 -10.92
C ALA A 86 -12.74 -6.48 -11.05
N ALA A 87 -12.19 -6.23 -12.24
CA ALA A 87 -11.40 -5.04 -12.53
C ALA A 87 -12.23 -3.76 -12.33
N ARG A 88 -13.47 -3.74 -12.83
CA ARG A 88 -14.42 -2.63 -12.60
C ARG A 88 -14.70 -2.42 -11.11
N ALA A 89 -14.95 -3.50 -10.37
CA ALA A 89 -15.25 -3.42 -8.95
C ALA A 89 -14.08 -2.84 -8.16
N SER A 90 -12.86 -3.30 -8.44
CA SER A 90 -11.64 -2.80 -7.81
C SER A 90 -11.36 -1.33 -8.17
N TRP A 91 -11.50 -0.94 -9.44
CA TRP A 91 -11.36 0.46 -9.89
C TRP A 91 -12.38 1.39 -9.22
N LEU A 92 -13.66 1.03 -9.25
CA LEU A 92 -14.72 1.84 -8.65
C LEU A 92 -14.59 1.91 -7.13
N ALA A 93 -14.20 0.82 -6.47
CA ALA A 93 -14.00 0.79 -5.03
C ALA A 93 -12.75 1.58 -4.61
N ALA A 94 -11.71 1.65 -5.45
CA ALA A 94 -10.54 2.49 -5.19
C ALA A 94 -10.87 3.99 -5.30
N ILE A 95 -11.63 4.42 -6.33
CA ILE A 95 -11.91 5.86 -6.56
C ILE A 95 -13.16 6.34 -5.80
N ARG A 96 -14.14 5.47 -5.60
CA ARG A 96 -15.42 5.75 -4.94
C ARG A 96 -15.74 4.66 -3.91
N PRO A 97 -14.92 4.51 -2.87
CA PRO A 97 -15.04 3.41 -1.89
C PRO A 97 -16.40 3.36 -1.19
N TRP A 98 -17.09 4.49 -1.02
CA TRP A 98 -18.45 4.51 -0.47
C TRP A 98 -19.50 3.78 -1.31
N ARG A 99 -19.19 3.46 -2.58
CA ARG A 99 -20.03 2.63 -3.48
C ARG A 99 -19.48 1.23 -3.69
N ALA A 100 -18.44 0.80 -2.95
CA ALA A 100 -17.80 -0.50 -3.12
C ALA A 100 -18.77 -1.69 -2.90
N ARG A 101 -19.81 -1.50 -2.09
CA ARG A 101 -20.85 -2.52 -1.92
C ARG A 101 -21.67 -2.70 -3.19
N GLU A 102 -22.06 -1.62 -3.85
CA GLU A 102 -22.83 -1.68 -5.09
C GLU A 102 -22.04 -2.34 -6.22
N SER A 103 -20.72 -2.13 -6.26
CA SER A 103 -19.86 -2.69 -7.30
C SER A 103 -19.51 -4.17 -7.11
N THR A 104 -19.77 -4.74 -5.92
CA THR A 104 -19.50 -6.15 -5.61
C THR A 104 -20.75 -7.03 -5.58
N LEU A 105 -21.94 -6.44 -5.72
CA LEU A 105 -23.20 -7.18 -5.85
C LEU A 105 -23.33 -7.81 -7.25
N GLY A 106 -23.80 -9.07 -7.30
CA GLY A 106 -24.03 -9.79 -8.56
C GLY A 106 -22.77 -10.24 -9.30
N VAL A 107 -21.60 -10.11 -8.67
CA VAL A 107 -20.31 -10.54 -9.23
C VAL A 107 -20.20 -12.07 -9.17
N LEU A 108 -19.76 -12.69 -10.28
CA LEU A 108 -19.53 -14.12 -10.41
C LEU A 108 -18.48 -14.62 -9.41
N GLU A 109 -18.48 -15.91 -9.08
CA GLU A 109 -17.50 -16.47 -8.13
C GLU A 109 -16.06 -16.34 -8.61
N LEU A 110 -15.82 -16.57 -9.91
CA LEU A 110 -14.51 -16.37 -10.53
C LEU A 110 -14.02 -14.93 -10.35
N ASP A 111 -14.89 -13.95 -10.58
CA ASP A 111 -14.56 -12.54 -10.45
C ASP A 111 -14.24 -12.13 -9.01
N ARG A 112 -14.89 -12.76 -8.02
CA ARG A 112 -14.54 -12.56 -6.61
C ARG A 112 -13.13 -13.05 -6.30
N TRP A 113 -12.77 -14.22 -6.81
CA TRP A 113 -11.40 -14.74 -6.68
C TRP A 113 -10.39 -13.84 -7.39
N LEU A 114 -10.67 -13.40 -8.62
CA LEU A 114 -9.79 -12.50 -9.36
C LEU A 114 -9.58 -11.15 -8.65
N MET A 115 -10.61 -10.63 -7.97
CA MET A 115 -10.52 -9.39 -7.21
C MET A 115 -9.54 -9.47 -6.03
N PHE A 116 -9.27 -10.67 -5.52
CA PHE A 116 -8.26 -10.92 -4.49
C PHE A 116 -6.93 -11.36 -5.10
N ALA A 117 -6.96 -12.34 -6.02
CA ALA A 117 -5.78 -12.98 -6.57
C ALA A 117 -4.95 -12.04 -7.43
N VAL A 118 -5.57 -11.16 -8.24
CA VAL A 118 -4.81 -10.27 -9.13
C VAL A 118 -4.02 -9.21 -8.35
N PRO A 119 -4.63 -8.44 -7.42
CA PRO A 119 -3.85 -7.51 -6.60
C PRO A 119 -2.76 -8.20 -5.78
N LEU A 120 -3.04 -9.39 -5.24
CA LEU A 120 -2.06 -10.15 -4.46
C LEU A 120 -0.89 -10.64 -5.33
N ALA A 121 -1.17 -11.18 -6.52
CA ALA A 121 -0.15 -11.63 -7.46
C ALA A 121 0.70 -10.46 -7.97
N LEU A 122 0.08 -9.31 -8.24
CA LEU A 122 0.79 -8.08 -8.62
C LEU A 122 1.68 -7.58 -7.49
N LEU A 123 1.20 -7.60 -6.24
CA LEU A 123 2.01 -7.22 -5.08
C LEU A 123 3.21 -8.16 -4.92
N ILE A 124 2.99 -9.48 -4.91
CA ILE A 124 4.07 -10.47 -4.78
C ILE A 124 5.07 -10.34 -5.93
N GLY A 125 4.58 -10.21 -7.17
CA GLY A 125 5.42 -10.03 -8.35
C GLY A 125 6.27 -8.75 -8.27
N THR A 126 5.67 -7.64 -7.85
CA THR A 126 6.40 -6.37 -7.64
C THR A 126 7.49 -6.55 -6.58
N ARG A 127 7.19 -7.17 -5.44
CA ARG A 127 8.18 -7.39 -4.36
C ARG A 127 9.31 -8.33 -4.78
N LEU A 128 9.01 -9.36 -5.57
CA LEU A 128 10.03 -10.27 -6.13
C LEU A 128 10.97 -9.55 -7.09
N ILE A 129 10.41 -8.71 -7.97
CA ILE A 129 11.19 -7.91 -8.93
C ILE A 129 12.04 -6.88 -8.17
N GLU A 130 11.47 -6.17 -7.20
CA GLU A 130 12.20 -5.24 -6.33
C GLU A 130 13.38 -5.92 -5.62
N ALA A 131 13.15 -7.13 -5.11
CA ALA A 131 14.18 -7.93 -4.46
C ALA A 131 15.12 -8.65 -5.44
N SER A 132 14.94 -8.47 -6.76
CA SER A 132 15.64 -9.20 -7.83
C SER A 132 15.66 -10.73 -7.63
N PHE A 133 14.64 -11.28 -6.96
CA PHE A 133 14.55 -12.68 -6.50
C PHE A 133 15.67 -13.15 -5.54
N VAL A 134 16.48 -12.22 -5.02
CA VAL A 134 17.59 -12.55 -4.13
C VAL A 134 17.19 -12.44 -2.66
N LEU A 135 16.36 -11.44 -2.32
CA LEU A 135 15.92 -11.19 -0.95
C LEU A 135 14.49 -11.69 -0.70
N TRP A 136 14.34 -12.61 0.24
CA TRP A 136 13.03 -13.08 0.72
C TRP A 136 12.45 -12.16 1.81
N MET A 137 13.28 -11.33 2.45
CA MET A 137 12.89 -10.47 3.57
C MET A 137 11.76 -9.49 3.21
N PRO A 138 11.78 -8.77 2.07
CA PRO A 138 10.70 -7.85 1.71
C PRO A 138 9.35 -8.57 1.55
N LEU A 139 9.35 -9.79 1.01
CA LEU A 139 8.15 -10.62 0.93
C LEU A 139 7.63 -11.02 2.31
N VAL A 140 8.52 -11.45 3.20
CA VAL A 140 8.15 -11.82 4.57
C VAL A 140 7.62 -10.62 5.33
N LEU A 141 8.24 -9.45 5.24
CA LEU A 141 7.76 -8.22 5.88
C LEU A 141 6.41 -7.76 5.29
N THR A 142 6.24 -7.87 3.98
CA THR A 142 4.96 -7.56 3.31
C THR A 142 3.86 -8.51 3.78
N ALA A 143 4.14 -9.81 3.85
CA ALA A 143 3.19 -10.80 4.36
C ALA A 143 2.89 -10.59 5.85
N ALA A 144 3.92 -10.30 6.65
CA ALA A 144 3.81 -10.00 8.07
C ALA A 144 2.99 -8.73 8.35
N ALA A 145 2.93 -7.78 7.41
CA ALA A 145 2.05 -6.63 7.52
C ALA A 145 0.63 -6.93 7.03
N LEU A 146 0.51 -7.58 5.87
CA LEU A 146 -0.76 -7.79 5.18
C LEU A 146 -1.66 -8.83 5.88
N ILE A 147 -1.08 -9.94 6.35
CA ILE A 147 -1.85 -11.03 6.96
C ILE A 147 -2.54 -10.56 8.25
N PRO A 148 -1.84 -9.95 9.24
CA PRO A 148 -2.50 -9.46 10.45
C PRO A 148 -3.51 -8.36 10.15
N PHE A 149 -3.20 -7.46 9.21
CA PHE A 149 -4.16 -6.44 8.75
C PHE A 149 -5.46 -7.09 8.25
N ALA A 150 -5.37 -8.06 7.34
CA ALA A 150 -6.53 -8.73 6.77
C ALA A 150 -7.30 -9.54 7.83
N VAL A 151 -6.60 -10.22 8.74
CA VAL A 151 -7.22 -11.00 9.83
C VAL A 151 -8.00 -10.08 10.77
N VAL A 152 -7.39 -8.98 11.24
CA VAL A 152 -8.06 -8.04 12.15
C VAL A 152 -9.28 -7.42 11.48
N LEU A 153 -9.15 -6.98 10.22
CA LEU A 153 -10.27 -6.44 9.48
C LEU A 153 -11.40 -7.48 9.33
N ARG A 154 -11.04 -8.73 9.01
CA ARG A 154 -11.97 -9.86 8.88
C ARG A 154 -12.70 -10.16 10.19
N LEU A 155 -12.04 -10.03 11.35
CA LEU A 155 -12.65 -10.22 12.67
C LEU A 155 -13.74 -9.16 12.94
N PHE A 156 -13.50 -7.90 12.61
CA PHE A 156 -14.50 -6.83 12.80
C PHE A 156 -15.71 -6.97 11.86
N ILE A 157 -15.52 -7.55 10.67
CA ILE A 157 -16.60 -7.77 9.69
C ILE A 157 -17.03 -9.24 9.61
N TRP A 158 -16.78 -10.06 10.65
CA TRP A 158 -16.93 -11.53 10.56
C TRP A 158 -18.28 -12.00 10.01
N ARG A 159 -19.37 -11.35 10.44
CA ARG A 159 -20.76 -11.65 10.03
C ARG A 159 -21.20 -10.96 8.73
N ARG A 160 -20.34 -10.19 8.09
CA ARG A 160 -20.63 -9.32 6.95
C ARG A 160 -19.73 -9.65 5.76
N SER A 161 -20.05 -9.10 4.59
CA SER A 161 -19.34 -9.41 3.36
C SER A 161 -17.96 -8.71 3.33
N PRO A 162 -16.85 -9.45 3.12
CA PRO A 162 -15.50 -8.87 3.03
C PRO A 162 -15.21 -8.24 1.66
N TRP A 163 -16.01 -8.58 0.64
CA TRP A 163 -15.74 -8.21 -0.75
C TRP A 163 -15.61 -6.70 -1.01
N PRO A 164 -16.40 -5.79 -0.41
CA PRO A 164 -16.22 -4.35 -0.60
C PRO A 164 -14.85 -3.86 -0.11
N ALA A 165 -14.35 -4.40 1.01
CA ALA A 165 -13.05 -4.06 1.55
C ALA A 165 -11.92 -4.56 0.64
N ILE A 166 -12.03 -5.82 0.17
CA ILE A 166 -11.07 -6.44 -0.75
C ILE A 166 -11.02 -5.66 -2.08
N ALA A 167 -12.18 -5.25 -2.60
CA ALA A 167 -12.25 -4.45 -3.83
C ALA A 167 -11.51 -3.11 -3.68
N ALA A 168 -11.79 -2.39 -2.59
CA ALA A 168 -11.17 -1.09 -2.33
C ALA A 168 -9.67 -1.24 -2.10
N ALA A 169 -9.27 -2.14 -1.19
CA ALA A 169 -7.88 -2.38 -0.87
C ALA A 169 -7.09 -2.87 -2.09
N GLY A 170 -7.61 -3.87 -2.78
CA GLY A 170 -7.00 -4.46 -3.97
C GLY A 170 -6.82 -3.43 -5.10
N GLY A 171 -7.83 -2.60 -5.36
CA GLY A 171 -7.72 -1.54 -6.36
C GLY A 171 -6.61 -0.53 -6.05
N VAL A 172 -6.46 -0.13 -4.78
CA VAL A 172 -5.38 0.79 -4.36
C VAL A 172 -4.01 0.11 -4.41
N VAL A 173 -3.91 -1.16 -4.00
CA VAL A 173 -2.67 -1.94 -4.11
C VAL A 173 -2.20 -2.04 -5.56
N VAL A 174 -3.11 -2.24 -6.52
CA VAL A 174 -2.74 -2.24 -7.95
C VAL A 174 -2.19 -0.89 -8.38
N LEU A 175 -2.80 0.22 -7.97
CA LEU A 175 -2.29 1.57 -8.28
C LEU A 175 -0.90 1.79 -7.69
N GLN A 176 -0.66 1.30 -6.47
CA GLN A 176 0.66 1.37 -5.84
C GLN A 176 1.69 0.54 -6.62
N CYS A 177 1.36 -0.69 -7.01
CA CYS A 177 2.23 -1.52 -7.84
C CYS A 177 2.55 -0.84 -9.18
N VAL A 178 1.58 -0.15 -9.80
CA VAL A 178 1.82 0.61 -11.04
C VAL A 178 2.89 1.69 -10.84
N VAL A 179 2.84 2.43 -9.72
CA VAL A 179 3.83 3.48 -9.42
C VAL A 179 5.21 2.88 -9.19
N GLU A 180 5.31 1.83 -8.36
CA GLU A 180 6.58 1.13 -8.07
C GLU A 180 7.18 0.53 -9.35
N LEU A 181 6.39 -0.20 -10.12
CA LEU A 181 6.82 -0.81 -11.38
C LEU A 181 7.17 0.24 -12.45
N ALA A 182 6.50 1.40 -12.49
CA ALA A 182 6.84 2.45 -13.44
C ALA A 182 8.25 3.02 -13.19
N VAL A 183 8.65 3.16 -11.92
CA VAL A 183 10.02 3.56 -11.55
C VAL A 183 11.02 2.48 -11.99
N ILE A 184 10.76 1.23 -11.60
CA ILE A 184 11.68 0.11 -11.84
C ILE A 184 11.78 -0.26 -13.33
N ALA A 185 10.71 -0.11 -14.10
CA ALA A 185 10.67 -0.44 -15.53
C ALA A 185 11.63 0.41 -16.38
N VAL A 186 12.06 1.59 -15.90
CA VAL A 186 13.00 2.45 -16.62
C VAL A 186 14.37 1.81 -16.68
N ALA A 187 14.94 1.48 -15.52
CA ALA A 187 16.36 1.14 -15.39
C ALA A 187 16.64 -0.14 -14.58
N GLY A 188 15.61 -0.86 -14.15
CA GLY A 188 15.73 -1.99 -13.23
C GLY A 188 15.83 -1.55 -11.76
N PRO A 189 15.66 -2.48 -10.81
CA PRO A 189 15.49 -2.15 -9.40
C PRO A 189 16.76 -1.55 -8.78
N GLU A 190 17.96 -1.97 -9.21
CA GLU A 190 19.22 -1.49 -8.64
C GLU A 190 19.51 -0.02 -9.06
N VAL A 191 19.21 0.34 -10.31
CA VAL A 191 19.51 1.68 -10.86
C VAL A 191 18.36 2.66 -10.66
N ALA A 192 17.10 2.21 -10.74
CA ALA A 192 15.96 3.13 -10.68
C ALA A 192 15.91 3.89 -9.35
N TRP A 193 16.17 3.21 -8.22
CA TRP A 193 16.14 3.86 -6.91
C TRP A 193 17.28 4.84 -6.71
N THR A 194 18.48 4.57 -7.23
CA THR A 194 19.60 5.52 -7.13
C THR A 194 19.30 6.80 -7.90
N VAL A 195 18.72 6.70 -9.09
CA VAL A 195 18.29 7.85 -9.90
C VAL A 195 17.18 8.64 -9.20
N VAL A 196 16.20 7.96 -8.60
CA VAL A 196 15.12 8.61 -7.84
C VAL A 196 15.68 9.43 -6.67
N TRP A 197 16.60 8.86 -5.89
CA TRP A 197 17.17 9.52 -4.72
C TRP A 197 18.23 10.57 -5.05
N ALA A 198 18.91 10.46 -6.21
CA ALA A 198 19.84 11.47 -6.70
C ALA A 198 19.13 12.77 -7.13
N ALA A 199 17.87 12.69 -7.53
CA ALA A 199 17.07 13.84 -7.95
C ALA A 199 16.04 14.21 -6.86
N PRO A 200 16.20 15.34 -6.15
CA PRO A 200 15.29 15.75 -5.07
C PRO A 200 13.82 15.87 -5.49
N ALA A 201 13.57 16.37 -6.71
CA ALA A 201 12.22 16.48 -7.24
C ALA A 201 11.57 15.11 -7.47
N THR A 202 12.33 14.16 -8.02
CA THR A 202 11.84 12.81 -8.33
C THR A 202 11.54 12.02 -7.06
N SER A 203 12.46 12.00 -6.09
CA SER A 203 12.23 11.38 -4.78
C SER A 203 11.04 12.01 -4.06
N THR A 204 10.91 13.34 -4.09
CA THR A 204 9.76 14.03 -3.50
C THR A 204 8.44 13.58 -4.12
N LEU A 205 8.36 13.50 -5.46
CA LEU A 205 7.15 13.07 -6.16
C LEU A 205 6.81 11.60 -5.88
N VAL A 206 7.80 10.72 -5.94
CA VAL A 206 7.59 9.28 -5.68
C VAL A 206 7.14 9.04 -4.24
N VAL A 207 7.78 9.69 -3.27
CA VAL A 207 7.36 9.64 -1.86
C VAL A 207 5.96 10.22 -1.70
N ALA A 208 5.65 11.34 -2.36
CA ALA A 208 4.35 11.98 -2.24
C ALA A 208 3.21 11.07 -2.72
N VAL A 209 3.37 10.48 -3.91
CA VAL A 209 2.38 9.57 -4.48
C VAL A 209 2.30 8.28 -3.67
N GLY A 210 3.44 7.72 -3.25
CA GLY A 210 3.50 6.51 -2.42
C GLY A 210 2.78 6.68 -1.09
N VAL A 211 3.08 7.76 -0.35
CA VAL A 211 2.41 8.11 0.92
C VAL A 211 0.92 8.33 0.69
N ALA A 212 0.54 9.01 -0.40
CA ALA A 212 -0.86 9.28 -0.67
C ALA A 212 -1.65 7.99 -0.97
N LEU A 213 -1.12 7.09 -1.80
CA LEU A 213 -1.75 5.81 -2.08
C LEU A 213 -1.79 4.92 -0.83
N PHE A 214 -0.72 4.91 -0.04
CA PHE A 214 -0.67 4.16 1.22
C PHE A 214 -1.71 4.66 2.22
N GLY A 215 -1.84 5.96 2.44
CA GLY A 215 -2.89 6.52 3.30
C GLY A 215 -4.29 6.26 2.74
N TRP A 216 -4.44 6.40 1.42
CA TRP A 216 -5.70 6.18 0.73
C TRP A 216 -6.16 4.72 0.83
N LEU A 217 -5.26 3.74 0.86
CA LEU A 217 -5.57 2.32 1.07
C LEU A 217 -6.44 2.11 2.31
N PHE A 218 -6.04 2.70 3.44
CA PHE A 218 -6.74 2.57 4.71
C PHE A 218 -8.06 3.32 4.70
N ILE A 219 -8.07 4.54 4.17
CA ILE A 219 -9.28 5.38 4.09
C ILE A 219 -10.33 4.74 3.19
N ALA A 220 -9.93 4.29 2.00
CA ALA A 220 -10.81 3.62 1.05
C ALA A 220 -11.37 2.33 1.62
N THR A 221 -10.55 1.54 2.31
CA THR A 221 -11.00 0.33 3.02
C THR A 221 -12.04 0.65 4.10
N GLY A 222 -11.79 1.70 4.90
CA GLY A 222 -12.72 2.17 5.93
C GLY A 222 -14.06 2.64 5.36
N TRP A 223 -14.02 3.47 4.31
CA TRP A 223 -15.23 3.95 3.64
C TRP A 223 -16.00 2.83 2.94
N ALA A 224 -15.32 1.77 2.49
CA ALA A 224 -15.98 0.60 1.89
C ALA A 224 -16.76 -0.24 2.92
N ILE A 225 -16.33 -0.28 4.18
CA ILE A 225 -17.01 -1.03 5.25
C ILE A 225 -17.91 -0.17 6.14
N GLU A 226 -17.80 1.15 6.08
CA GLU A 226 -18.65 2.13 6.79
C GLU A 226 -20.14 1.78 6.66
N VAL A 227 -20.60 1.47 5.45
CA VAL A 227 -22.02 1.15 5.17
C VAL A 227 -22.49 -0.12 5.90
N GLN A 228 -21.56 -1.00 6.30
CA GLN A 228 -21.87 -2.26 6.95
C GLN A 228 -21.87 -2.15 8.48
N ILE A 229 -20.94 -1.41 9.06
CA ILE A 229 -20.71 -1.39 10.51
C ILE A 229 -20.78 0.00 11.16
N GLY A 230 -21.04 1.06 10.37
CA GLY A 230 -21.04 2.45 10.82
C GLY A 230 -19.65 3.10 10.72
N ALA A 231 -19.62 4.43 10.56
CA ALA A 231 -18.40 5.20 10.31
C ALA A 231 -17.38 5.08 11.43
N ARG A 232 -17.83 5.21 12.69
CA ARG A 232 -16.94 5.10 13.85
C ARG A 232 -16.30 3.72 13.96
N ARG A 233 -17.10 2.66 13.80
CA ARG A 233 -16.59 1.28 13.88
C ARG A 233 -15.68 0.94 12.70
N ALA A 234 -15.96 1.45 11.51
CA ALA A 234 -15.09 1.31 10.36
C ALA A 234 -13.74 1.98 10.56
N ALA A 235 -13.71 3.22 11.06
CA ALA A 235 -12.48 3.92 11.39
C ALA A 235 -11.68 3.17 12.47
N GLY A 236 -12.35 2.72 13.54
CA GLY A 236 -11.73 1.91 14.58
C GLY A 236 -11.16 0.58 14.07
N ALA A 237 -11.90 -0.14 13.22
CA ALA A 237 -11.45 -1.40 12.64
C ALA A 237 -10.21 -1.22 11.74
N VAL A 238 -10.19 -0.16 10.91
CA VAL A 238 -9.03 0.14 10.06
C VAL A 238 -7.82 0.56 10.89
N LEU A 239 -7.99 1.41 11.93
CA LEU A 239 -6.91 1.77 12.84
C LEU A 239 -6.36 0.55 13.60
N ALA A 240 -7.24 -0.33 14.05
CA ALA A 240 -6.87 -1.59 14.70
C ALA A 240 -6.04 -2.47 13.76
N ALA A 241 -6.50 -2.63 12.52
CA ALA A 241 -5.83 -3.43 11.50
C ALA A 241 -4.48 -2.82 11.09
N PHE A 242 -4.42 -1.49 10.91
CA PHE A 242 -3.19 -0.76 10.60
C PHE A 242 -2.15 -0.91 11.70
N GLY A 243 -2.52 -0.64 12.96
CA GLY A 243 -1.63 -0.81 14.10
C GLY A 243 -1.13 -2.24 14.23
N THR A 244 -2.01 -3.24 14.06
CA THR A 244 -1.59 -4.65 14.12
C THR A 244 -0.66 -5.03 12.96
N GLY A 245 -0.97 -4.58 11.75
CA GLY A 245 -0.14 -4.81 10.56
C GLY A 245 1.24 -4.14 10.65
N LEU A 246 1.38 -3.05 11.41
CA LEU A 246 2.69 -2.44 11.68
C LEU A 246 3.43 -3.08 12.86
N ALA A 247 2.71 -3.55 13.88
CA ALA A 247 3.32 -4.12 15.08
C ALA A 247 4.13 -5.39 14.76
N VAL A 248 3.58 -6.29 13.92
CA VAL A 248 4.25 -7.55 13.58
C VAL A 248 5.60 -7.35 12.88
N PRO A 249 5.72 -6.61 11.76
CA PRO A 249 7.03 -6.37 11.15
C PRO A 249 7.97 -5.58 12.07
N ALA A 250 7.46 -4.65 12.88
CA ALA A 250 8.28 -3.92 13.85
C ALA A 250 8.88 -4.85 14.93
N VAL A 251 8.10 -5.81 15.42
CA VAL A 251 8.56 -6.84 16.37
C VAL A 251 9.57 -7.78 15.72
N ILE A 252 9.32 -8.23 14.48
CA ILE A 252 10.28 -9.05 13.73
C ILE A 252 11.62 -8.30 13.62
N LEU A 253 11.60 -7.04 13.21
CA LEU A 253 12.81 -6.21 13.10
C LEU A 253 13.45 -5.91 14.47
N GLY A 254 12.67 -5.84 15.55
CA GLY A 254 13.16 -5.68 16.91
C GLY A 254 13.93 -6.90 17.42
N PHE A 255 13.48 -8.10 17.08
CA PHE A 255 14.15 -9.35 17.45
C PHE A 255 15.32 -9.72 16.55
N VAL A 256 15.13 -9.61 15.23
CA VAL A 256 16.18 -9.86 14.24
C VAL A 256 17.30 -8.82 14.41
N GLY A 257 16.93 -7.60 14.81
CA GLY A 257 17.83 -6.46 14.89
C GLY A 257 17.97 -5.82 13.52
N ILE A 258 17.76 -4.51 13.46
CA ILE A 258 17.95 -3.70 12.24
C ILE A 258 19.33 -4.00 11.63
N ARG A 259 20.37 -4.11 12.47
CA ARG A 259 21.74 -4.36 12.02
C ARG A 259 21.95 -5.72 11.36
N PHE A 260 21.25 -6.77 11.80
CA PHE A 260 21.35 -8.07 11.14
C PHE A 260 20.54 -8.08 9.84
N ALA A 261 19.32 -7.51 9.84
CA ALA A 261 18.53 -7.36 8.62
C ALA A 261 19.27 -6.50 7.57
N ALA A 262 19.92 -5.44 8.04
CA ALA A 262 20.83 -4.59 7.30
C ALA A 262 22.04 -5.36 6.79
N ALA A 263 22.69 -6.15 7.65
CA ALA A 263 23.83 -6.98 7.29
C ALA A 263 23.46 -8.06 6.28
N THR A 264 22.30 -8.72 6.39
CA THR A 264 21.85 -9.69 5.36
C THR A 264 21.55 -8.99 4.04
N ALA A 265 20.97 -7.79 4.08
CA ALA A 265 20.78 -6.98 2.87
C ALA A 265 22.12 -6.50 2.28
N ALA A 266 23.12 -6.25 3.14
CA ALA A 266 24.48 -5.85 2.78
C ALA A 266 25.36 -7.02 2.35
N ASP A 267 25.17 -8.24 2.86
CA ASP A 267 25.88 -9.47 2.49
C ASP A 267 25.38 -10.01 1.15
N VAL A 268 24.12 -9.70 0.83
CA VAL A 268 23.55 -9.83 -0.52
C VAL A 268 23.89 -8.58 -1.38
N GLU A 269 24.63 -7.62 -0.82
CA GLU A 269 25.22 -6.40 -1.43
C GLU A 269 24.27 -5.64 -2.37
N LEU A 270 22.99 -5.55 -1.99
CA LEU A 270 21.95 -4.84 -2.74
C LEU A 270 21.89 -3.34 -2.41
N LEU A 271 22.84 -2.82 -1.62
CA LEU A 271 22.81 -1.45 -1.15
C LEU A 271 23.72 -0.58 -2.02
N PRO A 272 23.18 0.37 -2.80
CA PRO A 272 23.94 1.52 -3.24
C PRO A 272 24.70 2.13 -2.05
N ALA A 273 25.86 2.73 -2.26
CA ALA A 273 26.66 3.34 -1.18
C ALA A 273 25.85 4.39 -0.38
N GLY A 274 24.83 5.00 -1.00
CA GLY A 274 23.83 5.83 -0.32
C GLY A 274 22.90 5.05 0.61
N LEU A 275 22.46 3.84 0.23
CA LEU A 275 21.58 2.99 1.02
C LEU A 275 22.35 2.32 2.20
N ALA A 276 23.66 2.08 2.07
CA ALA A 276 24.53 1.74 3.21
C ALA A 276 24.57 2.86 4.27
N ARG A 277 24.58 4.13 3.83
CA ARG A 277 24.43 5.29 4.72
C ARG A 277 23.01 5.47 5.26
N VAL A 278 21.97 5.07 4.52
CA VAL A 278 20.60 4.97 5.05
C VAL A 278 20.54 3.91 6.14
N LEU A 279 21.17 2.76 5.93
CA LEU A 279 21.28 1.74 6.97
C LEU A 279 22.19 2.16 8.12
N ASP A 280 23.22 3.00 7.91
CA ASP A 280 23.95 3.66 8.99
C ASP A 280 23.09 4.70 9.71
N ALA A 281 22.24 5.46 9.00
CA ALA A 281 21.28 6.39 9.58
C ALA A 281 20.16 5.67 10.34
N ILE A 282 19.73 4.51 9.87
CA ILE A 282 18.80 3.61 10.56
C ILE A 282 19.54 2.86 11.69
N ALA A 283 20.84 2.60 11.59
CA ALA A 283 21.67 2.05 12.67
C ALA A 283 22.04 3.10 13.74
N LEU A 284 21.99 4.39 13.38
CA LEU A 284 22.02 5.54 14.30
C LEU A 284 20.68 5.72 15.03
N LEU A 285 19.59 5.13 14.53
CA LEU A 285 18.39 5.01 15.35
C LEU A 285 18.75 4.15 16.56
N PRO A 286 18.35 4.54 17.78
CA PRO A 286 18.57 3.73 18.97
C PRO A 286 18.09 2.29 18.68
N GLY A 287 18.78 1.27 19.19
CA GLY A 287 18.31 -0.13 19.04
C GLY A 287 16.87 -0.36 19.50
N GLY A 288 16.31 0.59 20.27
CA GLY A 288 14.90 0.68 20.63
C GLY A 288 13.94 1.15 19.51
N ALA A 289 14.39 1.61 18.35
CA ALA A 289 13.49 2.18 17.33
C ALA A 289 12.43 1.20 16.78
N PRO A 290 12.74 -0.08 16.50
CA PRO A 290 11.71 -1.08 16.19
C PRO A 290 10.74 -1.28 17.36
N TRP A 291 11.24 -1.21 18.60
CA TRP A 291 10.41 -1.35 19.80
C TRP A 291 9.51 -0.13 20.04
N ILE A 292 9.98 1.08 19.74
CA ILE A 292 9.19 2.31 19.76
C ILE A 292 8.09 2.23 18.69
N ALA A 293 8.45 1.80 17.47
CA ALA A 293 7.49 1.60 16.39
C ALA A 293 6.44 0.53 16.76
N ALA A 294 6.87 -0.60 17.34
CA ALA A 294 5.97 -1.64 17.84
C ALA A 294 5.04 -1.09 18.94
N GLY A 295 5.57 -0.32 19.89
CA GLY A 295 4.78 0.32 20.93
C GLY A 295 3.73 1.29 20.37
N ALA A 296 4.12 2.17 19.46
CA ALA A 296 3.21 3.10 18.79
C ALA A 296 2.14 2.36 17.96
N ALA A 297 2.52 1.26 17.31
CA ALA A 297 1.62 0.41 16.54
C ALA A 297 0.60 -0.31 17.44
N VAL A 298 1.03 -0.81 18.61
CA VAL A 298 0.14 -1.41 19.62
C VAL A 298 -0.83 -0.37 20.21
N VAL A 299 -0.35 0.84 20.52
CA VAL A 299 -1.21 1.94 21.00
C VAL A 299 -2.25 2.30 19.94
N THR A 300 -1.84 2.40 18.67
CA THR A 300 -2.73 2.67 17.55
C THR A 300 -3.78 1.55 17.40
N ALA A 301 -3.35 0.29 17.55
CA ALA A 301 -4.24 -0.85 17.50
C ALA A 301 -5.28 -0.82 18.64
N ALA A 302 -4.84 -0.52 19.87
CA ALA A 302 -5.68 -0.39 21.04
C ALA A 302 -6.72 0.72 20.89
N ILE A 303 -6.31 1.92 20.43
CA ILE A 303 -7.23 3.04 20.13
C ILE A 303 -8.26 2.61 19.09
N GLY A 304 -7.83 1.92 18.03
CA GLY A 304 -8.74 1.38 17.01
C GLY A 304 -9.78 0.42 17.58
N VAL A 305 -9.35 -0.53 18.43
CA VAL A 305 -10.25 -1.47 19.11
C VAL A 305 -11.26 -0.74 20.01
N LEU A 306 -10.79 0.24 20.80
CA LEU A 306 -11.64 1.04 21.68
C LEU A 306 -12.70 1.81 20.87
N LEU A 307 -12.28 2.50 19.81
CA LEU A 307 -13.19 3.23 18.92
C LEU A 307 -14.21 2.31 18.25
N ALA A 308 -13.81 1.09 17.89
CA ALA A 308 -14.71 0.12 17.25
C ALA A 308 -15.73 -0.50 18.21
N ARG A 309 -15.45 -0.51 19.53
CA ARG A 309 -16.28 -1.14 20.56
C ARG A 309 -17.19 -0.16 21.31
N MET A 310 -16.90 1.14 21.27
CA MET A 310 -17.71 2.14 21.97
C MET A 310 -19.19 2.14 21.50
N PRO A 311 -20.15 2.26 22.44
CA PRO A 311 -21.57 2.44 22.10
C PRO A 311 -21.74 3.66 21.20
N GLU A 312 -22.64 3.55 20.22
CA GLU A 312 -23.00 4.69 19.39
C GLU A 312 -23.85 5.64 20.26
N PRO A 313 -23.52 6.94 20.35
CA PRO A 313 -24.35 7.86 21.12
C PRO A 313 -25.75 7.82 20.54
N GLU A 314 -26.73 7.55 21.41
CA GLU A 314 -28.14 7.51 21.06
C GLU A 314 -28.49 8.83 20.40
N ARG A 315 -28.82 8.80 19.09
CA ARG A 315 -29.25 10.02 18.40
C ARG A 315 -30.61 10.36 18.99
N LEU A 316 -30.64 11.37 19.86
CA LEU A 316 -31.88 11.97 20.32
C LEU A 316 -32.74 12.26 19.09
N PRO A 317 -34.04 11.87 19.09
CA PRO A 317 -34.93 12.19 18.00
C PRO A 317 -34.92 13.70 17.79
N VAL A 318 -34.59 14.12 16.56
CA VAL A 318 -34.69 15.52 16.16
C VAL A 318 -36.19 15.85 16.11
N PRO A 319 -36.67 16.86 16.85
CA PRO A 319 -38.06 17.30 16.78
C PRO A 319 -38.41 17.89 15.42
#